data_AF-A0A1G7U264-F1
#
_entry.id   AF-A0A1G7U264-F1
#
_cell.length_a   1.000
_cell.length_b   1.000
_cell.length_c   1.000
_cell.angle_alpha   90.00
_cell.angle_beta   90.00
_cell.angle_gamma   90.00
#
_symmetry.space_group_name_H-M   'P 1'
#
loop_
_entity.id
_entity.type
_entity.pdbx_description
1 polymer ?
#
loop_
_entity_poly.entity_id
_entity_poly.type
_entity_poly.pdbx_seq_one_letter_code
_entity_poly.pdbx_strand_id
1 'polypeptide(L)'
;MKNLVFTIITITVFASCTWSNMIEFDVRRQCIVADDAIGNLWISEQGENDIDYIDFELKPNHKPVKEFYLEKIDTNYYARDANAELYPSACFHLRSNSVYRIEHRQYFDMPYGKIYVFTDSLGRVYDYKHVSEVADSTNLW
;
A
#
# COMPACT_ATOMS: atom_id res chain seq x y z
N MET A 1 -34.09 27.20 13.84
CA MET A 1 -33.24 27.51 12.67
C MET A 1 -31.74 27.38 12.95
N LYS A 2 -31.19 27.90 14.07
CA LYS A 2 -29.75 27.77 14.40
C LYS A 2 -29.24 26.32 14.55
N ASN A 3 -30.05 25.42 15.10
CA ASN A 3 -29.64 24.01 15.30
C ASN A 3 -29.55 23.21 14.00
N LEU A 4 -30.40 23.51 13.01
CA LEU A 4 -30.44 22.79 11.73
C LEU A 4 -29.23 23.11 10.85
N VAL A 5 -28.78 24.37 10.88
CA VAL A 5 -27.55 24.80 10.20
C VAL A 5 -26.32 24.15 10.83
N PHE A 6 -26.28 24.05 12.17
CA PHE A 6 -25.18 23.39 12.88
C PHE A 6 -25.07 21.90 12.52
N THR A 7 -26.21 21.19 12.40
CA THR A 7 -26.25 19.78 12.00
C THR A 7 -25.84 19.57 10.55
N ILE A 8 -26.26 20.44 9.62
CA ILE A 8 -25.85 20.36 8.21
C ILE A 8 -24.34 20.58 8.10
N ILE A 9 -23.79 21.59 8.76
CA ILE A 9 -22.34 21.86 8.75
C ILE A 9 -21.56 20.68 9.34
N THR A 10 -22.01 20.07 10.44
CA THR A 10 -21.31 18.89 11.00
C THR A 10 -21.34 17.71 10.02
N ILE A 11 -22.49 17.40 9.42
CA ILE A 11 -22.61 16.32 8.43
C ILE A 11 -21.74 16.59 7.19
N THR A 12 -21.69 17.82 6.69
CA THR A 12 -20.84 18.18 5.53
C THR A 12 -19.35 18.10 5.85
N VAL A 13 -18.93 18.49 7.06
CA VAL A 13 -17.53 18.39 7.50
C VAL A 13 -17.11 16.93 7.67
N PHE A 14 -17.97 16.06 8.21
CA PHE A 14 -17.70 14.61 8.29
C PHE A 14 -17.70 13.93 6.91
N ALA A 15 -18.53 14.38 5.96
CA ALA A 15 -18.56 13.84 4.60
C ALA A 15 -17.35 14.26 3.73
N SER A 16 -16.66 15.36 4.09
CA SER A 16 -15.46 15.84 3.36
C SER A 16 -14.14 15.24 3.85
N CYS A 17 -14.15 14.42 4.90
CA CYS A 17 -12.99 13.63 5.32
C CYS A 17 -13.02 12.24 4.69
N THR A 18 -13.21 12.17 3.37
CA THR A 18 -12.83 10.96 2.62
C THR A 18 -11.31 10.94 2.57
N TRP A 19 -10.69 10.30 3.55
CA TRP A 19 -9.26 10.02 3.51
C TRP A 19 -8.98 9.14 2.28
N SER A 20 -8.43 9.75 1.24
CA SER A 20 -7.85 9.01 0.11
C SER A 20 -6.64 8.27 0.66
N ASN A 21 -6.79 6.99 0.97
CA ASN A 21 -5.69 6.10 1.33
C ASN A 21 -5.10 5.47 0.07
N MET A 22 -4.99 6.27 -1.00
CA MET A 22 -4.49 5.85 -2.29
C MET A 22 -2.96 5.75 -2.24
N ILE A 23 -2.44 4.69 -2.87
CA ILE A 23 -1.01 4.55 -3.13
C ILE A 23 -0.75 4.52 -4.63
N GLU A 24 0.38 5.08 -5.03
CA GLU A 24 0.89 5.06 -6.40
C GLU A 24 2.34 4.58 -6.41
N PHE A 25 2.84 4.19 -7.59
CA PHE A 25 4.26 3.90 -7.76
C PHE A 25 4.93 5.01 -8.58
N ASP A 26 5.93 5.66 -8.01
CA ASP A 26 6.80 6.57 -8.75
C ASP A 26 7.86 5.76 -9.50
N VAL A 27 7.59 5.51 -10.79
CA VAL A 27 8.48 4.76 -11.69
C VAL A 27 9.86 5.42 -11.83
N ARG A 28 9.97 6.75 -11.70
CA ARG A 28 11.27 7.42 -11.84
C ARG A 28 12.12 7.27 -10.59
N ARG A 29 11.49 7.37 -9.41
CA ARG A 29 12.17 7.28 -8.11
C ARG A 29 12.23 5.85 -7.55
N GLN A 30 11.55 4.90 -8.19
CA GLN A 30 11.42 3.51 -7.75
C GLN A 30 10.91 3.40 -6.31
N CYS A 31 9.83 4.12 -6.00
CA CYS A 31 9.23 4.14 -4.68
C CYS A 31 7.70 4.15 -4.71
N ILE A 32 7.10 3.69 -3.63
CA ILE A 32 5.66 3.77 -3.39
C ILE A 32 5.37 5.12 -2.73
N VAL A 33 4.35 5.83 -3.18
CA VAL A 33 3.93 7.13 -2.66
C VAL A 33 2.48 7.04 -2.20
N ALA A 34 2.16 7.65 -1.05
CA ALA A 34 0.80 7.78 -0.55
C ALA A 34 0.36 9.25 -0.47
N ASP A 35 -0.93 9.51 -0.68
CA ASP A 35 -1.52 10.85 -0.49
C ASP A 35 -1.34 11.35 0.96
N ASP A 36 -1.69 10.49 1.94
CA ASP A 36 -1.54 10.78 3.36
C ASP A 36 -0.24 10.20 3.93
N ALA A 37 -0.23 8.91 4.25
CA ALA A 37 0.94 8.19 4.76
C ALA A 37 0.81 6.66 4.59
N ILE A 38 1.97 5.99 4.51
CA ILE A 38 2.12 4.55 4.34
C ILE A 38 2.14 3.88 5.72
N GLY A 39 1.12 3.06 6.00
CA GLY A 39 0.91 2.37 7.27
C GLY A 39 1.68 1.06 7.31
N ASN A 40 1.08 -0.02 6.85
CA ASN A 40 1.75 -1.29 6.57
C ASN A 40 1.71 -1.57 5.07
N LEU A 41 2.71 -2.27 4.53
CA LEU A 41 2.72 -2.70 3.13
C LEU A 41 2.85 -4.20 3.03
N TRP A 42 2.04 -4.81 2.16
CA TRP A 42 2.15 -6.20 1.81
C TRP A 42 2.51 -6.31 0.34
N ILE A 43 3.62 -7.00 0.02
CA ILE A 43 4.12 -7.14 -1.35
C ILE A 43 4.25 -8.63 -1.69
N SER A 44 3.58 -9.07 -2.75
CA SER A 44 3.69 -10.43 -3.27
C SER A 44 3.83 -10.46 -4.79
N GLU A 45 4.47 -11.50 -5.31
CA GLU A 45 4.51 -11.77 -6.74
C GLU A 45 3.17 -12.41 -7.19
N GLN A 46 2.61 -11.93 -8.30
CA GLN A 46 1.37 -12.45 -8.86
C GLN A 46 1.62 -13.78 -9.58
N GLY A 47 0.87 -14.82 -9.22
CA GLY A 47 0.90 -16.13 -9.90
C GLY A 47 1.63 -17.22 -9.12
N GLU A 48 2.44 -16.85 -8.12
CA GLU A 48 2.70 -17.74 -7.00
C GLU A 48 1.45 -17.75 -6.10
N ASN A 49 1.18 -18.84 -5.39
CA ASN A 49 0.16 -18.80 -4.34
C ASN A 49 0.50 -17.62 -3.43
N ASP A 50 -0.49 -16.89 -2.88
CA ASP A 50 -0.33 -15.75 -1.95
C ASP A 50 0.48 -16.09 -0.65
N ILE A 51 1.15 -17.23 -0.64
CA ILE A 51 2.02 -17.80 0.38
C ILE A 51 3.40 -17.12 0.39
N ASP A 52 3.92 -16.62 -0.73
CA ASP A 52 5.24 -15.94 -0.75
C ASP A 52 5.07 -14.41 -0.84
N TYR A 53 5.15 -13.77 0.32
CA TYR A 53 5.03 -12.32 0.46
C TYR A 53 6.01 -11.75 1.48
N ILE A 54 6.29 -10.46 1.36
CA ILE A 54 6.97 -9.67 2.39
C ILE A 54 5.98 -8.66 2.98
N ASP A 55 5.87 -8.66 4.30
CA ASP A 55 5.11 -7.69 5.10
C ASP A 55 6.05 -6.63 5.69
N PHE A 56 5.74 -5.38 5.43
CA PHE A 56 6.42 -4.22 5.98
C PHE A 56 5.52 -3.58 7.03
N GLU A 57 5.74 -3.94 8.29
CA GLU A 57 4.95 -3.50 9.42
C GLU A 57 5.59 -2.26 10.06
N LEU A 58 4.80 -1.19 10.27
CA LEU A 58 5.26 -0.02 11.00
C LEU A 58 5.63 -0.39 12.45
N LYS A 59 6.84 -0.03 12.88
CA LYS A 59 7.28 -0.26 14.25
C LYS A 59 6.43 0.52 15.25
N PRO A 60 6.15 -0.04 16.44
CA PRO A 60 5.49 0.70 17.51
C PRO A 60 6.20 2.03 17.79
N ASN A 61 5.41 3.08 18.01
CA ASN A 61 5.88 4.45 18.30
C ASN A 61 6.67 5.16 17.17
N HIS A 62 6.75 4.56 15.98
CA HIS A 62 7.33 5.23 14.81
C HIS A 62 6.22 5.89 13.97
N LYS A 63 6.60 6.87 13.16
CA LYS A 63 5.66 7.59 12.28
C LYS A 63 5.62 6.94 10.90
N PRO A 64 4.43 6.83 10.28
CA PRO A 64 4.32 6.39 8.90
C PRO A 64 5.00 7.39 7.97
N VAL A 65 5.52 6.91 6.84
CA VAL A 65 6.21 7.73 5.83
C VAL A 65 5.30 8.02 4.64
N LYS A 66 5.55 9.10 3.90
CA LYS A 66 4.82 9.36 2.64
C LYS A 66 5.36 8.60 1.44
N GLU A 67 6.64 8.23 1.51
CA GLU A 67 7.37 7.61 0.42
C GLU A 67 8.12 6.39 0.96
N PHE A 68 7.94 5.23 0.34
CA PHE A 68 8.54 3.98 0.76
C PHE A 68 9.44 3.43 -0.35
N TYR A 69 10.74 3.33 -0.07
CA TYR A 69 11.75 2.88 -1.01
C TYR A 69 12.10 1.41 -0.76
N LEU A 70 11.93 0.54 -1.75
CA LEU A 70 12.20 -0.90 -1.62
C LEU A 70 13.71 -1.20 -1.45
N GLU A 71 14.55 -0.46 -2.17
CA GLU A 71 16.01 -0.62 -2.12
C GLU A 71 16.63 -0.05 -0.84
N LYS A 72 15.88 0.75 -0.07
CA LYS A 72 16.34 1.34 1.20
C LYS A 72 15.18 1.33 2.19
N ILE A 73 14.94 0.15 2.76
CA ILE A 73 13.84 -0.06 3.70
C ILE A 73 14.03 0.91 4.87
N ASP A 74 13.01 1.74 5.11
CA ASP A 74 13.04 2.75 6.16
C ASP A 74 13.13 2.08 7.54
N THR A 75 13.96 2.64 8.42
CA THR A 75 14.15 2.11 9.78
C THR A 75 12.90 2.11 10.63
N ASN A 76 11.84 2.81 10.22
CA ASN A 76 10.54 2.83 10.88
C ASN A 76 9.76 1.52 10.71
N TYR A 77 10.19 0.60 9.83
CA TYR A 77 9.44 -0.61 9.50
C TYR A 77 10.22 -1.88 9.87
N TYR A 78 9.49 -2.92 10.27
CA TYR A 78 9.97 -4.30 10.21
C TYR A 78 9.63 -4.87 8.85
N ALA A 79 10.56 -5.56 8.21
CA ALA A 79 10.26 -6.41 7.07
C ALA A 79 10.20 -7.86 7.56
N ARG A 80 9.14 -8.58 7.21
CA ARG A 80 8.95 -10.00 7.56
C ARG A 80 8.52 -10.80 6.35
N ASP A 81 8.95 -12.05 6.27
CA ASP A 81 8.44 -12.98 5.28
C ASP A 81 7.09 -13.57 5.68
N ALA A 82 6.56 -14.47 4.86
CA ALA A 82 5.29 -15.13 5.10
C ALA A 82 5.25 -16.04 6.34
N ASN A 83 6.40 -16.46 6.85
CA ASN A 83 6.53 -17.23 8.09
C ASN A 83 6.67 -16.32 9.32
N ALA A 84 6.50 -15.01 9.14
CA ALA A 84 6.73 -13.97 10.14
C ALA A 84 8.19 -13.90 10.64
N GLU A 85 9.14 -14.47 9.90
CA GLU A 85 10.56 -14.32 10.19
C GLU A 85 11.03 -12.95 9.73
N LEU A 86 11.94 -12.33 10.49
CA LEU A 86 12.53 -11.05 10.09
C LEU A 86 13.27 -11.23 8.77
N TYR A 87 12.88 -10.43 7.77
CA TYR A 87 13.53 -10.45 6.48
C TYR A 87 14.98 -9.97 6.66
N PRO A 88 15.98 -10.81 6.32
CA PRO A 88 17.36 -10.61 6.74
C PRO A 88 18.06 -9.46 6.02
N SER A 89 17.47 -8.93 4.95
CA SER A 89 18.07 -7.89 4.11
C SER A 89 17.52 -6.51 4.43
N ALA A 90 18.40 -5.52 4.51
CA ALA A 90 18.04 -4.09 4.58
C ALA A 90 17.47 -3.56 3.24
N CYS A 91 17.53 -4.37 2.18
CA CYS A 91 17.07 -4.05 0.84
C CYS A 91 16.15 -5.15 0.34
N PHE A 92 15.00 -4.78 -0.22
CA PHE A 92 14.11 -5.70 -0.91
C PHE A 92 14.16 -5.40 -2.42
N HIS A 93 14.35 -6.45 -3.22
CA HIS A 93 14.44 -6.34 -4.67
C HIS A 93 13.33 -7.16 -5.31
N LEU A 94 12.61 -6.53 -6.23
CA LEU A 94 11.64 -7.23 -7.07
C LEU A 94 12.39 -8.08 -8.11
N ARG A 95 11.87 -9.27 -8.40
CA ARG A 95 12.40 -10.14 -9.47
C ARG A 95 12.12 -9.50 -10.83
N SER A 96 12.93 -9.88 -11.82
CA SER A 96 12.80 -9.40 -13.19
C SER A 96 11.68 -10.10 -13.96
N ASN A 97 11.04 -9.36 -14.88
CA ASN A 97 9.95 -9.84 -15.74
C ASN A 97 8.75 -10.43 -14.96
N SER A 98 8.43 -9.83 -13.82
CA SER A 98 7.39 -10.28 -12.91
C SER A 98 6.32 -9.22 -12.72
N VAL A 99 5.17 -9.63 -12.19
CA VAL A 99 4.10 -8.73 -11.77
C VAL A 99 3.96 -8.85 -10.27
N TYR A 100 3.93 -7.72 -9.57
CA TYR A 100 3.76 -7.70 -8.12
C TYR A 100 2.47 -7.01 -7.73
N ARG A 101 1.80 -7.55 -6.72
CA ARG A 101 0.70 -6.93 -6.01
C ARG A 101 1.27 -6.22 -4.78
N ILE A 102 1.02 -4.91 -4.68
CA ILE A 102 1.40 -4.10 -3.52
C ILE A 102 0.11 -3.58 -2.89
N GLU A 103 -0.08 -3.92 -1.62
CA GLU A 103 -1.25 -3.52 -0.84
C GLU A 103 -0.82 -2.64 0.32
N HIS A 104 -1.42 -1.45 0.42
CA HIS A 104 -1.37 -0.62 1.61
C HIS A 104 -2.49 -1.04 2.55
N ARG A 105 -2.08 -1.46 3.75
CA ARG A 105 -2.97 -1.87 4.83
C ARG A 105 -2.87 -0.85 5.95
N GLN A 106 -4.01 -0.33 6.40
CA GLN A 106 -4.05 0.54 7.57
C GLN A 106 -4.10 -0.33 8.85
N TYR A 107 -3.58 0.21 9.96
CA TYR A 107 -3.64 -0.42 11.29
C TYR A 107 -5.08 -0.93 11.57
N PHE A 108 -5.24 -2.22 11.89
CA PHE A 108 -6.52 -2.92 12.12
C PHE A 108 -7.41 -3.19 10.87
N ASP A 109 -6.86 -3.88 9.87
CA ASP A 109 -7.62 -4.86 9.03
C ASP A 109 -8.52 -4.36 7.87
N MET A 110 -8.22 -3.21 7.25
CA MET A 110 -8.83 -2.88 5.95
C MET A 110 -7.76 -2.56 4.89
N PRO A 111 -7.72 -3.28 3.76
CA PRO A 111 -6.92 -2.88 2.59
C PRO A 111 -7.53 -1.60 2.01
N TYR A 112 -6.71 -0.58 1.83
CA TYR A 112 -7.19 0.77 1.53
C TYR A 112 -6.59 1.36 0.24
N GLY A 113 -5.52 0.75 -0.29
CA GLY A 113 -4.93 1.08 -1.59
C GLY A 113 -4.18 -0.12 -2.16
N LYS A 114 -4.37 -0.40 -3.45
CA LYS A 114 -3.75 -1.55 -4.13
C LYS A 114 -3.27 -1.17 -5.52
N ILE A 115 -2.02 -1.52 -5.81
CA ILE A 115 -1.42 -1.35 -7.12
C ILE A 115 -0.79 -2.66 -7.59
N TYR A 116 -0.80 -2.85 -8.91
CA TYR A 116 0.04 -3.85 -9.55
C TYR A 116 1.23 -3.15 -10.20
N VAL A 117 2.44 -3.63 -9.98
CA VAL A 117 3.65 -3.11 -10.62
C VAL A 117 4.26 -4.16 -11.54
N PHE A 118 4.83 -3.71 -12.66
CA PHE A 118 5.43 -4.57 -13.68
C PHE A 118 6.93 -4.31 -13.75
N THR A 119 7.74 -5.38 -13.64
CA THR A 119 9.19 -5.25 -13.64
C THR A 119 9.84 -5.62 -14.96
N ASP A 120 10.90 -4.90 -15.32
CA ASP A 120 11.70 -5.15 -16.52
C ASP A 120 12.68 -6.31 -16.32
N SER A 121 13.52 -6.58 -17.32
CA SER A 121 14.54 -7.62 -17.25
C SER A 121 15.60 -7.43 -16.16
N LEU A 122 15.66 -6.24 -15.54
CA LEU A 122 16.57 -5.89 -14.45
C LEU A 122 15.85 -5.81 -13.09
N GLY A 123 14.56 -6.12 -13.02
CA GLY A 123 13.78 -6.04 -11.78
C GLY A 123 13.30 -4.63 -11.43
N ARG A 124 13.46 -3.66 -12.33
CA ARG A 124 12.99 -2.28 -12.11
C ARG A 124 11.55 -2.16 -12.56
N VAL A 125 10.74 -1.45 -11.78
CA VAL A 125 9.37 -1.17 -12.19
C VAL A 125 9.39 -0.23 -13.39
N TYR A 126 8.73 -0.60 -14.49
CA TYR A 126 8.60 0.24 -15.68
C TYR A 126 7.18 0.76 -15.90
N ASP A 127 6.18 0.12 -15.28
CA ASP A 127 4.78 0.51 -15.34
C ASP A 127 4.04 0.05 -14.09
N TYR A 128 2.87 0.64 -13.81
CA TYR A 128 1.99 0.19 -12.74
C TYR A 128 0.52 0.49 -13.05
N LYS A 129 -0.37 -0.26 -12.39
CA LYS A 129 -1.82 -0.11 -12.52
C LYS A 129 -2.46 0.04 -11.14
N HIS A 130 -3.24 1.11 -10.97
CA HIS A 130 -4.08 1.28 -9.80
C HIS A 130 -5.33 0.39 -9.87
N VAL A 131 -5.76 -0.12 -8.72
CA VAL A 131 -7.01 -0.85 -8.58
C VAL A 131 -7.96 -0.04 -7.71
N SER A 132 -8.97 0.58 -8.31
CA SER A 132 -10.08 1.13 -7.54
C SER A 132 -10.97 -0.02 -7.09
N GLU A 133 -11.04 -0.29 -5.79
CA GLU A 133 -12.09 -1.14 -5.22
C GLU A 133 -13.40 -0.34 -5.18
N VAL A 134 -13.97 -0.06 -6.36
CA VAL A 134 -15.42 0.09 -6.45
C VAL A 134 -15.96 -1.32 -6.44
N ALA A 135 -16.61 -1.70 -5.35
CA ALA A 135 -17.22 -3.02 -5.18
C ALA A 135 -18.12 -3.34 -6.38
N ASP A 136 -17.64 -4.17 -7.31
CA ASP A 136 -18.48 -4.80 -8.30
C ASP A 136 -19.13 -6.00 -7.60
N SER A 137 -20.19 -5.73 -6.81
CA SER A 137 -21.03 -6.75 -6.19
C SER A 137 -21.94 -7.46 -7.20
N THR A 138 -21.57 -7.48 -8.47
CA THR A 138 -22.31 -8.11 -9.56
C THR A 138 -21.31 -8.68 -10.55
N ASN A 139 -20.88 -9.92 -10.32
CA ASN A 139 -20.58 -10.96 -11.33
C ASN A 139 -19.67 -12.03 -10.70
N LEU A 140 -20.26 -12.81 -9.78
CA LEU A 140 -19.83 -14.19 -9.59
C LEU A 140 -20.70 -15.03 -10.52
N TRP A 141 -20.07 -15.66 -11.51
CA TRP A 141 -20.67 -16.69 -12.36
C TRP A 141 -20.96 -17.95 -11.56
#